data_AF-A0A6A8FIT1-F1
#
_entry.id   AF-A0A6A8FIT1-F1
#
_cell.length_a   1.000
_cell.length_b   1.000
_cell.length_c   1.000
_cell.angle_alpha   90.00
_cell.angle_beta   90.00
_cell.angle_gamma   90.00
#
_symmetry.space_group_name_H-M   'P 1'
#
loop_
_entity.id
_entity.type
_entity.pdbx_description
1 polymer ?
#
loop_
_entity_poly.entity_id
_entity_poly.type
_entity_poly.pdbx_seq_one_letter_code
_entity_poly.pdbx_strand_id
1 'polypeptide(L)' 'MSNASDMPPDLEIIKRRKKEGIDIPLHKDVQAKTTSTYLEDIKFVHNALPELDYEEIDTSTNFLGHKFSA' A
#
# COMPACT_ATOMS: atom_id res chain seq x y z
N MET A 1 34.35 -8.11 -18.91
CA MET A 1 34.45 -8.42 -17.47
C MET A 1 34.27 -7.10 -16.74
N SER A 2 33.12 -6.86 -16.10
CA SER A 2 32.91 -5.64 -15.31
C SER A 2 33.83 -5.67 -14.10
N ASN A 3 34.71 -4.69 -13.99
CA ASN A 3 35.64 -4.55 -12.87
C ASN A 3 34.85 -4.26 -11.59
N ALA A 4 35.34 -4.76 -10.45
CA ALA A 4 34.80 -4.48 -9.12
C ALA A 4 34.79 -2.98 -8.73
N SER A 5 35.36 -2.10 -9.57
CA SER A 5 35.41 -0.65 -9.40
C SER A 5 34.17 0.11 -9.92
N ASP A 6 33.22 -0.56 -10.58
CA ASP A 6 31.97 0.05 -11.10
C ASP A 6 30.81 0.01 -10.08
N MET A 7 31.03 -0.55 -8.89
CA MET A 7 30.01 -0.59 -7.85
C MET A 7 29.85 0.82 -7.24
N PRO A 8 28.65 1.41 -7.24
CA PRO A 8 28.40 2.67 -6.57
C PRO A 8 28.83 2.54 -5.10
N PRO A 9 29.62 3.48 -4.56
CA PRO A 9 30.16 3.38 -3.20
C PRO A 9 29.08 3.23 -2.12
N ASP A 10 27.85 3.63 -2.42
CA ASP A 10 26.71 3.62 -1.49
C ASP A 10 25.79 2.41 -1.64
N LEU A 11 26.12 1.43 -2.50
CA LEU A 11 25.19 0.35 -2.84
C LEU A 11 24.78 -0.49 -1.63
N GLU A 12 25.70 -0.73 -0.70
CA GLU A 12 25.40 -1.44 0.56
C GLU A 12 24.54 -0.59 1.52
N ILE A 13 24.74 0.74 1.53
CA ILE A 13 23.90 1.66 2.29
C ILE A 13 22.47 1.65 1.75
N ILE A 14 22.31 1.67 0.43
CA ILE A 14 21.00 1.62 -0.24
C ILE A 14 20.28 0.30 0.05
N LYS A 15 20.99 -0.84 -0.05
CA LYS A 15 20.43 -2.15 0.30
C LYS A 15 19.94 -2.20 1.75
N ARG A 16 20.76 -1.72 2.69
CA ARG A 16 20.36 -1.65 4.10
C ARG A 16 19.11 -0.79 4.29
N ARG A 17 19.04 0.41 3.71
CA ARG A 17 17.86 1.29 3.83
C ARG A 17 16.59 0.68 3.25
N LYS A 18 16.69 0.00 2.10
CA LYS A 18 15.53 -0.70 1.51
C LYS A 18 15.04 -1.84 2.39
N LYS A 19 15.97 -2.60 2.99
CA LYS A 19 15.63 -3.66 3.95
C LYS A 19 14.98 -3.09 5.20
N GLU A 20 15.57 -2.04 5.78
CA GLU A 20 14.97 -1.33 6.93
C GLU A 20 13.58 -0.78 6.62
N GLY A 21 13.35 -0.29 5.40
CA GLY A 21 12.04 0.17 4.94
C GLY A 21 10.95 -0.91 4.93
N ILE A 22 11.31 -2.19 4.96
CA ILE A 22 10.40 -3.33 5.10
C ILE A 22 10.37 -3.82 6.55
N ASP A 23 11.53 -4.02 7.17
CA ASP A 23 11.65 -4.57 8.52
C ASP A 23 11.00 -3.66 9.58
N ILE A 24 11.12 -2.34 9.42
CA ILE A 24 10.57 -1.37 10.38
C ILE A 24 9.03 -1.39 10.38
N PRO A 25 8.32 -1.23 9.25
CA PRO A 25 6.85 -1.33 9.24
C PRO A 25 6.29 -2.68 9.67
N LEU A 26 7.02 -3.78 9.44
CA LEU A 26 6.54 -5.12 9.78
C LEU A 26 6.73 -5.49 11.26
N HIS A 27 7.78 -4.98 11.91
CA HIS A 27 8.18 -5.46 13.25
C HIS A 27 8.17 -4.38 14.32
N LYS A 28 8.01 -3.11 13.94
CA LYS A 28 7.97 -2.00 14.89
C LYS A 28 6.62 -1.31 14.84
N ASP A 29 6.24 -0.74 15.96
CA ASP A 29 4.97 -0.04 16.12
C ASP A 29 5.10 1.40 15.58
N VAL A 30 5.05 1.52 14.25
CA VAL A 30 5.24 2.77 13.49
C VAL A 30 4.01 3.25 12.74
N GLN A 31 2.89 2.52 12.84
CA GLN A 31 1.61 2.98 12.32
C GLN A 31 1.18 4.26 13.06
N ALA A 32 0.44 5.13 12.38
CA ALA A 32 0.04 6.41 12.94
C ALA A 32 -0.85 6.20 14.19
N LYS A 33 -0.39 6.66 15.36
CA LYS A 33 -1.12 6.53 16.64
C LYS A 33 -1.84 7.81 17.07
N THR A 34 -1.23 8.95 16.77
CA THR A 34 -1.68 10.28 17.23
C THR A 34 -2.13 11.16 16.09
N THR A 35 -1.93 10.72 14.85
CA THR A 35 -2.28 11.45 13.63
C THR A 35 -3.41 10.72 12.94
N SER A 36 -4.39 11.46 12.45
CA SER A 36 -5.54 10.89 11.78
C SER A 36 -5.50 11.03 10.25
N THR A 37 -6.27 10.19 9.58
CA THR A 37 -6.56 10.26 8.14
C THR A 37 -7.81 11.08 7.83
N TYR A 38 -8.57 11.48 8.87
CA TYR A 38 -9.90 12.09 8.76
C TYR A 38 -10.97 11.20 8.09
N LEU A 39 -10.69 9.92 7.89
CA LEU A 39 -11.70 8.96 7.42
C LEU A 39 -12.80 8.73 8.47
N GLU A 40 -12.55 9.03 9.74
CA GLU A 40 -13.52 9.03 10.82
C GLU A 40 -14.59 10.13 10.71
N ASP A 41 -14.28 11.21 9.99
CA ASP A 41 -15.21 12.32 9.77
C ASP A 41 -16.17 12.05 8.60
N ILE A 42 -15.93 11.00 7.83
CA ILE A 42 -16.74 10.60 6.69
C ILE A 42 -17.62 9.41 7.09
N LYS A 43 -18.94 9.54 6.90
CA LYS A 43 -19.90 8.46 7.16
C LYS A 43 -20.64 8.09 5.88
N PHE A 44 -20.66 6.80 5.56
CA PHE A 44 -21.55 6.28 4.52
C PHE A 44 -22.98 6.21 5.05
N VAL A 45 -23.94 6.68 4.24
CA VAL A 45 -25.36 6.59 4.57
C VAL A 45 -25.80 5.14 4.37
N HIS A 46 -26.23 4.51 5.45
CA HIS A 46 -26.68 3.12 5.41
C HIS A 46 -28.03 3.00 4.69
N ASN A 47 -28.12 2.07 3.73
CA ASN A 47 -29.39 1.60 3.16
C ASN A 47 -29.77 0.28 3.84
N ALA A 48 -30.88 0.26 4.58
CA ALA A 48 -31.33 -0.91 5.33
C ALA A 48 -31.95 -2.01 4.45
N LEU A 49 -32.42 -1.64 3.25
CA LEU A 49 -33.01 -2.58 2.31
C LEU A 49 -32.52 -2.28 0.90
N PRO A 50 -31.30 -2.73 0.54
CA PRO A 50 -30.79 -2.56 -0.81
C PRO A 50 -31.49 -3.50 -1.79
N GLU A 51 -31.91 -2.98 -2.93
CA GLU A 51 -32.44 -3.75 -4.05
C GLU A 51 -31.31 -4.28 -4.95
N LEU A 52 -30.30 -4.93 -4.34
CA LEU A 52 -29.09 -5.43 -5.00
C LEU A 52 -28.77 -6.85 -4.50
N ASP A 53 -28.32 -7.73 -5.38
CA ASP A 53 -27.71 -9.01 -5.01
C ASP A 53 -26.23 -8.81 -4.63
N TYR A 54 -25.79 -9.46 -3.55
CA TYR A 54 -24.41 -9.42 -3.12
C TYR A 54 -23.46 -10.03 -4.16
N GLU A 55 -23.89 -11.08 -4.85
CA GLU A 55 -23.08 -11.77 -5.88
C GLU A 55 -22.91 -10.92 -7.16
N GLU A 56 -23.71 -9.87 -7.33
CA GLU A 56 -23.62 -8.95 -8.48
C GLU A 56 -22.66 -7.77 -8.24
N ILE A 57 -22.07 -7.64 -7.05
CA ILE A 57 -21.16 -6.53 -6.72
C ILE A 57 -19.83 -6.69 -7.47
N ASP A 58 -19.62 -5.90 -8.53
CA ASP A 58 -18.34 -5.83 -9.25
C ASP A 58 -17.42 -4.78 -8.60
N THR A 59 -16.34 -5.26 -7.96
CA THR A 59 -15.29 -4.42 -7.35
C THR A 59 -14.14 -4.13 -8.32
N SER A 60 -14.26 -4.55 -9.58
CA SER A 60 -13.21 -4.33 -10.58
C SER A 60 -13.08 -2.87 -10.98
N THR A 61 -11.86 -2.47 -11.34
CA THR A 61 -11.55 -1.10 -11.75
C THR A 61 -10.47 -1.07 -12.83
N ASN A 62 -10.43 0.00 -13.61
CA ASN A 62 -9.38 0.20 -14.61
C ASN A 62 -8.34 1.19 -14.08
N PHE A 63 -7.08 0.77 -14.04
CA PHE A 63 -5.98 1.62 -13.63
C PHE A 63 -4.79 1.41 -14.57
N LEU A 64 -4.12 2.48 -15.00
CA LEU A 64 -2.97 2.41 -15.91
C LEU A 64 -3.17 1.53 -17.17
N GLY A 65 -4.38 1.50 -17.73
CA GLY A 65 -4.70 0.72 -18.94
C GLY A 65 -4.97 -0.77 -18.70
N HIS A 66 -5.04 -1.21 -17.45
CA HIS A 66 -5.31 -2.59 -17.07
C HIS A 66 -6.55 -2.69 -16.18
N LYS A 67 -7.32 -3.77 -16.34
CA LYS A 67 -8.45 -4.11 -15.46
C LYS A 67 -7.92 -4.87 -14.25
N PHE A 68 -8.25 -4.41 -13.05
CA PHE A 68 -7.93 -5.02 -11.76
C PHE A 68 -9.18 -5.56 -11.09
N SER A 69 -9.04 -6.66 -10.37
CA SER A 69 -10.00 -7.14 -9.37
C SER A 69 -9.44 -6.89 -7.97
N ALA A 70 -10.32 -6.62 -7.01
CA ALA A 70 -9.95 -6.46 -5.59
C ALA A 70 -9.59 -7.81 -4.93
#